data_AF-A0A3B9L5J9-F1
#
_entry.id   AF-A0A3B9L5J9-F1
#
_cell.length_a   1.000
_cell.length_b   1.000
_cell.length_c   1.000
_cell.angle_alpha   90.00
_cell.angle_beta   90.00
_cell.angle_gamma   90.00
#
_symmetry.space_group_name_H-M   'P 1'
#
loop_
_entity.id
_entity.type
_entity.pdbx_description
1 polymer ?
#
loop_
_entity_poly.entity_id
_entity_poly.type
_entity_poly.pdbx_seq_one_letter_code
_entity_poly.pdbx_strand_id
1 'polypeptide(L)'
;MNFEMAAEMLPFEHATVLTSDDCAVINSTYTTGRRGVAGTVIVEKCVGSLAETGADLATCKALGDLVNARTASIGVALTSCTVPAAGRPTFDISDTEIEMGVGIHGEPGRRREAMREADAIVKDCIQAILADLQATLATDTNKEILLLVNGLGATPL
;
A
#
# COMPACT_ATOMS: atom_id res chain seq x y z
N MET A 1 14.13 -6.00 8.18
CA MET A 1 15.58 -6.15 8.43
C MET A 1 16.25 -4.88 8.95
N ASN A 2 16.54 -3.85 8.13
CA ASN A 2 17.29 -2.68 8.64
C ASN A 2 16.63 -1.99 9.85
N PHE A 3 15.32 -1.76 9.80
CA PHE A 3 14.58 -1.15 10.91
C PHE A 3 14.44 -2.08 12.13
N GLU A 4 14.40 -3.40 11.94
CA GLU A 4 14.39 -4.36 13.05
C GLU A 4 15.74 -4.37 13.78
N MET A 5 16.84 -4.41 13.03
CA MET A 5 18.19 -4.29 13.58
C MET A 5 18.38 -2.95 14.30
N ALA A 6 17.87 -1.85 13.74
CA ALA A 6 17.91 -0.55 14.40
C ALA A 6 17.12 -0.57 15.72
N ALA A 7 15.92 -1.16 15.73
CA ALA A 7 15.10 -1.30 16.93
C ALA A 7 15.84 -2.09 18.04
N GLU A 8 16.51 -3.20 17.70
CA GLU A 8 17.33 -3.97 18.64
C GLU A 8 18.51 -3.17 19.24
N MET A 9 18.99 -2.14 18.52
CA MET A 9 20.08 -1.28 18.97
C MET A 9 19.61 -0.11 19.86
N LEU A 10 18.30 0.16 19.95
CA LEU A 10 17.78 1.29 20.73
C LEU A 10 17.83 0.99 22.23
N PRO A 11 18.40 1.89 23.07
CA PRO A 11 18.52 1.67 24.52
C PRO A 11 17.27 2.07 25.31
N PHE A 12 16.17 2.40 24.63
CA PHE A 12 14.93 2.89 25.23
C PHE A 12 13.71 2.16 24.66
N GLU A 13 12.59 2.30 25.36
CA GLU A 13 11.32 1.70 24.97
C GLU A 13 10.88 2.18 23.59
N HIS A 14 10.52 1.24 22.72
CA HIS A 14 10.13 1.51 21.34
C HIS A 14 9.11 0.47 20.87
N ALA A 15 8.37 0.81 19.82
CA ALA A 15 7.42 -0.08 19.18
C ALA A 15 7.43 0.13 17.66
N THR A 16 7.12 -0.92 16.91
CA THR A 16 7.16 -0.91 15.44
C THR A 16 5.80 -1.27 14.85
N VAL A 17 5.25 -0.40 14.01
CA VAL A 17 4.11 -0.72 13.15
C VAL A 17 4.67 -1.04 11.76
N LEU A 18 4.44 -2.26 11.28
CA LEU A 18 4.85 -2.68 9.95
C LEU A 18 3.66 -2.56 8.99
N THR A 19 3.71 -1.62 8.05
CA THR A 19 2.62 -1.41 7.09
C THR A 19 2.64 -2.43 5.96
N SER A 20 1.46 -2.90 5.57
CA SER A 20 1.30 -4.04 4.67
C SER A 20 -0.05 -4.02 3.93
N ASP A 21 -0.43 -2.85 3.44
CA ASP A 21 -1.75 -2.57 2.87
C ASP A 21 -1.92 -3.03 1.40
N ASP A 22 -0.88 -3.38 0.67
CA ASP A 22 -1.02 -3.80 -0.73
C ASP A 22 -1.69 -5.19 -0.83
N CYS A 23 -2.88 -5.25 -1.44
CA CYS A 23 -3.64 -6.49 -1.64
C CYS A 23 -3.39 -7.18 -2.99
N ALA A 24 -2.46 -6.68 -3.81
CA ALA A 24 -2.20 -7.22 -5.14
C ALA A 24 -1.51 -8.60 -5.12
N VAL A 25 -0.53 -8.78 -4.24
CA VAL A 25 0.39 -9.95 -4.24
C VAL A 25 0.73 -10.35 -2.81
N ILE A 26 0.66 -11.65 -2.52
CA ILE A 26 1.18 -12.26 -1.28
C ILE A 26 2.54 -12.87 -1.62
N ASN A 27 3.62 -12.28 -1.08
CA ASN A 27 5.04 -12.52 -1.37
C ASN A 27 5.51 -11.97 -2.73
N SER A 28 6.28 -10.88 -2.68
CA SER A 28 6.90 -10.24 -3.85
C SER A 28 8.43 -10.36 -3.82
N THR A 29 9.11 -9.91 -4.87
CA THR A 29 10.58 -9.97 -5.02
C THR A 29 11.35 -9.38 -3.82
N TYR A 30 10.78 -8.38 -3.15
CA TYR A 30 11.42 -7.68 -2.02
C TYR A 30 10.63 -7.76 -0.71
N THR A 31 9.53 -8.54 -0.65
CA THR A 31 8.66 -8.59 0.52
C THR A 31 8.14 -9.99 0.81
N THR A 32 8.36 -10.45 2.04
CA THR A 32 7.64 -11.59 2.61
C THR A 32 6.30 -11.09 3.14
N GLY A 33 5.18 -11.63 2.65
CA GLY A 33 3.84 -11.09 2.91
C GLY A 33 3.44 -9.98 1.91
N ARG A 34 2.58 -9.06 2.38
CA ARG A 34 2.06 -7.92 1.59
C ARG A 34 3.02 -6.73 1.64
N ARG A 35 3.09 -5.95 0.56
CA ARG A 35 3.87 -4.70 0.50
C ARG A 35 3.17 -3.58 1.28
N GLY A 36 3.95 -2.65 1.83
CA GLY A 36 3.45 -1.37 2.33
C GLY A 36 3.50 -0.32 1.22
N VAL A 37 2.37 0.33 0.93
CA VAL A 37 2.22 1.32 -0.14
C VAL A 37 1.48 2.56 0.38
N ALA A 38 0.60 3.17 -0.43
CA ALA A 38 -0.05 4.44 -0.14
C ALA A 38 -0.84 4.46 1.19
N GLY A 39 -1.37 3.33 1.66
CA GLY A 39 -2.06 3.24 2.94
C GLY A 39 -1.17 3.57 4.15
N THR A 40 0.16 3.49 3.98
CA THR A 40 1.13 3.93 4.99
C THR A 40 0.88 5.37 5.44
N VAL A 41 0.54 6.29 4.51
CA VAL A 41 0.28 7.71 4.87
C VAL A 41 -0.94 7.86 5.78
N ILE A 42 -1.93 6.97 5.66
CA ILE A 42 -3.12 6.97 6.50
C ILE A 42 -2.77 6.49 7.91
N VAL A 43 -1.96 5.42 8.02
CA VAL A 43 -1.43 4.94 9.30
C VAL A 43 -0.63 6.05 9.98
N GLU A 44 0.30 6.69 9.26
CA GLU A 44 1.10 7.81 9.76
C GLU A 44 0.23 8.97 10.25
N LYS A 45 -0.78 9.37 9.48
CA LYS A 45 -1.66 10.49 9.85
C LYS A 45 -2.49 10.19 11.10
N CYS A 46 -3.04 8.97 11.20
CA CYS A 46 -3.85 8.56 12.34
C CYS A 46 -3.00 8.45 13.61
N VAL A 47 -1.87 7.75 13.55
CA VAL A 47 -0.97 7.57 14.70
C VAL A 47 -0.35 8.90 15.11
N GLY A 48 0.14 9.70 14.16
CA GLY A 48 0.70 11.02 14.45
C GLY A 48 -0.32 11.96 15.09
N SER A 49 -1.58 11.91 14.65
CA SER A 49 -2.64 12.71 15.27
C SER A 49 -2.93 12.29 16.72
N LEU A 50 -2.87 11.00 17.04
CA LEU A 50 -3.05 10.50 18.39
C LEU A 50 -1.83 10.80 19.27
N ALA A 51 -0.62 10.68 18.73
CA ALA A 51 0.61 11.03 19.44
C ALA A 51 0.62 12.51 19.86
N GLU A 52 0.14 13.41 18.99
CA GLU A 52 0.04 14.86 19.28
C GLU A 52 -0.86 15.16 20.49
N THR A 53 -1.82 14.28 20.84
CA THR A 53 -2.65 14.46 22.04
C THR A 53 -1.95 14.03 23.33
N GLY A 54 -0.69 13.59 23.26
CA GLY A 54 0.07 13.06 24.40
C GLY A 54 -0.23 11.60 24.75
N ALA A 55 -0.80 10.82 23.81
CA ALA A 55 -1.04 9.40 24.02
C ALA A 55 0.28 8.62 24.21
N ASP A 56 0.24 7.55 25.00
CA ASP A 56 1.42 6.72 25.25
C ASP A 56 1.80 5.84 24.03
N LEU A 57 3.01 5.27 24.10
CA LEU A 57 3.58 4.44 23.04
C LEU A 57 2.71 3.21 22.73
N ALA A 58 2.18 2.55 23.76
CA ALA A 58 1.37 1.35 23.60
C ALA A 58 0.04 1.65 22.87
N THR A 59 -0.59 2.78 23.20
CA THR A 59 -1.83 3.23 22.55
C THR A 59 -1.58 3.64 21.10
N CYS A 60 -0.47 4.33 20.82
CA CYS A 60 -0.07 4.68 19.46
C CYS A 60 0.20 3.42 18.61
N LYS A 61 0.90 2.44 19.17
CA LYS A 61 1.17 1.14 18.53
C LYS A 61 -0.13 0.38 18.23
N ALA A 62 -1.03 0.30 19.21
CA ALA A 62 -2.31 -0.38 19.05
C ALA A 62 -3.17 0.27 17.96
N LEU A 63 -3.21 1.61 17.90
CA LEU A 63 -3.92 2.31 16.83
C LEU A 63 -3.27 2.03 15.46
N GLY A 64 -1.93 2.10 15.37
CA GLY A 64 -1.23 1.85 14.11
C GLY A 64 -1.49 0.45 13.55
N ASP A 65 -1.44 -0.57 14.41
CA ASP A 65 -1.77 -1.95 14.02
C ASP A 65 -3.23 -2.07 13.57
N LEU A 66 -4.14 -1.42 14.29
CA LEU A 66 -5.57 -1.43 13.97
C LEU A 66 -5.85 -0.79 12.62
N VAL A 67 -5.24 0.37 12.33
CA VAL A 67 -5.43 1.08 11.06
C VAL A 67 -4.79 0.29 9.93
N ASN A 68 -3.59 -0.25 10.12
CA ASN A 68 -2.93 -1.07 9.11
C ASN A 68 -3.77 -2.32 8.75
N ALA A 69 -4.29 -3.03 9.75
CA ALA A 69 -5.15 -4.21 9.53
C ALA A 69 -6.51 -3.90 8.86
N ARG A 70 -6.88 -2.62 8.76
CA ARG A 70 -8.13 -2.14 8.14
C ARG A 70 -7.89 -1.36 6.85
N THR A 71 -6.66 -1.36 6.34
CA THR A 71 -6.28 -0.63 5.13
C THR A 71 -5.92 -1.61 4.02
N ALA A 72 -6.47 -1.39 2.82
CA ALA A 72 -6.13 -2.17 1.64
C ALA A 72 -5.97 -1.25 0.43
N SER A 73 -4.93 -1.50 -0.35
CA SER A 73 -4.53 -0.70 -1.51
C SER A 73 -4.17 -1.60 -2.68
N ILE A 74 -4.34 -1.08 -3.89
CA ILE A 74 -3.83 -1.71 -5.11
C ILE A 74 -3.44 -0.63 -6.12
N GLY A 75 -2.26 -0.77 -6.72
CA GLY A 75 -1.74 0.14 -7.74
C GLY A 75 -1.92 -0.40 -9.16
N VAL A 76 -1.95 0.50 -10.15
CA VAL A 76 -1.91 0.15 -11.58
C VAL A 76 -0.89 1.04 -12.27
N ALA A 77 -0.04 0.45 -13.10
CA ALA A 77 0.91 1.20 -13.93
C ALA A 77 0.52 1.10 -15.41
N LEU A 78 0.52 2.26 -16.08
CA LEU A 78 0.42 2.37 -17.54
C LEU A 78 1.81 2.35 -18.20
N THR A 79 2.84 2.75 -17.45
CA THR A 79 4.24 2.77 -17.86
C THR A 79 5.13 2.42 -16.67
N SER A 80 6.37 2.03 -16.94
CA SER A 80 7.37 1.73 -15.91
C SER A 80 8.10 3.01 -15.45
N CYS A 81 8.52 3.04 -14.18
CA CYS A 81 9.40 4.08 -13.67
C CYS A 81 10.85 3.85 -14.13
N THR A 82 11.64 4.92 -14.22
CA THR A 82 13.09 4.83 -14.46
C THR A 82 13.83 5.30 -13.22
N VAL A 83 14.60 4.40 -12.60
CA VAL A 83 15.54 4.78 -11.54
C VAL A 83 16.73 5.49 -12.20
N PRO A 84 17.07 6.73 -11.81
CA PRO A 84 18.12 7.51 -12.50
C PRO A 84 19.46 6.78 -12.64
N ALA A 85 19.86 6.03 -11.62
CA ALA A 85 21.10 5.25 -11.64
C ALA A 85 21.08 4.09 -12.65
N ALA A 86 19.91 3.52 -12.94
CA ALA A 86 19.76 2.46 -13.93
C ALA A 86 19.66 3.01 -15.36
N GLY A 87 19.17 4.25 -15.54
CA GLY A 87 19.08 4.93 -16.83
C GLY A 87 18.09 4.30 -17.83
N ARG A 88 17.30 3.33 -17.40
CA ARG A 88 16.30 2.62 -18.21
C ARG A 88 15.08 2.24 -17.36
N PRO A 89 13.92 1.94 -17.98
CA PRO A 89 12.74 1.45 -17.29
C PRO A 89 13.04 0.23 -16.39
N THR A 90 12.38 0.14 -15.24
CA THR A 90 12.52 -0.97 -14.29
C THR A 90 11.93 -2.27 -14.82
N PHE A 91 10.93 -2.17 -15.70
CA PHE A 91 10.34 -3.28 -16.44
C PHE A 91 9.83 -2.80 -17.80
N ASP A 92 9.77 -3.70 -18.78
CA ASP A 92 9.20 -3.40 -20.09
C ASP A 92 7.68 -3.50 -20.03
N ILE A 93 6.96 -2.56 -20.63
CA ILE A 93 5.51 -2.58 -20.83
C ILE A 93 5.16 -1.79 -22.10
N SER A 94 4.23 -2.28 -22.91
CA SER A 94 3.83 -1.57 -24.14
C SER A 94 2.78 -0.49 -23.87
N ASP A 95 2.64 0.45 -24.81
CA ASP A 95 1.65 1.54 -24.73
C ASP A 95 0.19 1.05 -24.76
N THR A 96 -0.03 -0.23 -25.05
CA THR A 96 -1.34 -0.87 -25.11
C THR A 96 -1.62 -1.78 -23.92
N GLU A 97 -0.74 -1.80 -22.91
CA GLU A 97 -0.84 -2.69 -21.75
C GLU A 97 -0.86 -1.91 -20.44
N ILE A 98 -1.37 -2.57 -19.40
CA ILE A 98 -1.27 -2.13 -18.01
C ILE A 98 -0.70 -3.25 -17.14
N GLU A 99 -0.03 -2.84 -16.06
CA GLU A 99 0.44 -3.72 -15.00
C GLU A 99 -0.47 -3.56 -13.78
N MET A 100 -1.34 -4.55 -13.55
CA MET A 100 -2.27 -4.55 -12.43
C MET A 100 -1.58 -5.02 -11.16
N GLY A 101 -1.65 -4.23 -10.10
CA GLY A 101 -1.04 -4.54 -8.81
C GLY A 101 0.45 -4.24 -8.74
N VAL A 102 0.94 -3.26 -9.51
CA VAL A 102 2.34 -2.83 -9.51
C VAL A 102 2.77 -2.34 -8.12
N GLY A 103 4.03 -2.60 -7.74
CA GLY A 103 4.63 -2.03 -6.53
C GLY A 103 5.20 -0.62 -6.73
N ILE A 104 5.56 0.06 -5.63
CA ILE A 104 6.07 1.44 -5.67
C ILE A 104 7.53 1.56 -6.16
N HIS A 105 8.26 0.45 -6.27
CA HIS A 105 9.61 0.42 -6.83
C HIS A 105 9.63 -0.17 -8.25
N GLY A 106 8.46 -0.34 -8.87
CA GLY A 106 8.33 -0.99 -10.18
C GLY A 106 8.41 -2.52 -10.11
N GLU A 107 8.13 -3.10 -8.95
CA GLU A 107 8.00 -4.56 -8.83
C GLU A 107 6.83 -5.05 -9.71
N PRO A 108 6.99 -6.19 -10.41
CA PRO A 108 5.90 -6.80 -11.18
C PRO A 108 4.62 -6.93 -10.36
N GLY A 109 3.51 -6.70 -11.03
CA GLY A 109 2.20 -6.79 -10.42
C GLY A 109 1.67 -8.22 -10.40
N ARG A 110 0.36 -8.32 -10.18
CA ARG A 110 -0.40 -9.57 -10.23
C ARG A 110 -0.49 -10.10 -11.65
N ARG A 111 -0.69 -9.21 -12.62
CA ARG A 111 -0.83 -9.57 -14.03
C ARG A 111 -0.61 -8.37 -14.94
N ARG A 112 -0.16 -8.67 -16.16
CA ARG A 112 -0.21 -7.78 -17.29
C ARG A 112 -1.47 -8.04 -18.11
N GLU A 113 -2.11 -6.98 -18.57
CA GLU A 113 -3.28 -7.09 -19.44
C GLU A 113 -3.37 -5.92 -20.41
N ALA A 114 -4.23 -6.05 -21.43
CA ALA A 114 -4.50 -4.98 -22.37
C ALA A 114 -5.13 -3.77 -21.65
N MET A 115 -4.78 -2.57 -22.13
CA MET A 115 -5.39 -1.31 -21.71
C MET A 115 -6.92 -1.36 -21.91
N ARG A 116 -7.65 -0.87 -20.92
CA ARG A 116 -9.12 -0.80 -20.93
C ARG A 116 -9.57 0.57 -20.45
N GLU A 117 -10.86 0.84 -20.58
CA GLU A 117 -11.50 2.02 -19.99
C GLU A 117 -11.23 2.11 -18.48
N ALA A 118 -11.03 3.33 -17.99
CA ALA A 118 -10.71 3.59 -16.58
C ALA A 118 -11.75 2.96 -15.63
N ASP A 119 -13.03 3.04 -15.97
CA ASP A 119 -14.12 2.44 -15.18
C ASP A 119 -13.93 0.92 -14.97
N ALA A 120 -13.45 0.21 -16.00
CA ALA A 120 -13.22 -1.23 -15.92
C ALA A 120 -12.01 -1.56 -15.04
N ILE A 121 -10.95 -0.74 -15.13
CA ILE A 121 -9.74 -0.89 -14.30
C ILE A 121 -10.07 -0.60 -12.83
N VAL A 122 -10.76 0.52 -12.55
CA VAL A 122 -11.16 0.92 -11.21
C VAL A 122 -12.11 -0.11 -10.59
N LYS A 123 -13.04 -0.67 -11.36
CA LYS A 123 -13.91 -1.74 -10.88
C LYS A 123 -13.12 -2.94 -10.35
N ASP A 124 -12.11 -3.39 -11.09
CA ASP A 124 -11.26 -4.50 -10.66
C ASP A 124 -10.45 -4.14 -9.39
N CYS A 125 -9.93 -2.90 -9.31
CA CYS A 125 -9.24 -2.41 -8.12
C CYS A 125 -10.14 -2.43 -6.88
N ILE A 126 -11.35 -1.89 -7.00
CA ILE A 126 -12.32 -1.87 -5.89
C ILE A 126 -12.73 -3.30 -5.50
N GLN A 127 -12.95 -4.20 -6.47
CA GLN A 127 -13.25 -5.60 -6.18
C GLN A 127 -12.12 -6.28 -5.38
N ALA A 128 -10.85 -6.04 -5.74
CA ALA A 128 -9.71 -6.57 -5.01
C ALA A 128 -9.62 -6.01 -3.57
N ILE A 129 -9.81 -4.70 -3.40
CA ILE A 129 -9.82 -4.04 -2.08
C ILE A 129 -10.95 -4.59 -1.20
N LEU A 130 -12.16 -4.70 -1.73
CA LEU A 130 -13.32 -5.20 -0.97
C LEU A 130 -13.18 -6.68 -0.59
N ALA A 131 -12.58 -7.49 -1.47
CA ALA A 131 -12.29 -8.89 -1.17
C ALA A 131 -11.27 -9.02 -0.02
N ASP A 132 -10.22 -8.20 -0.02
CA ASP A 132 -9.22 -8.18 1.06
C ASP A 132 -9.83 -7.72 2.40
N LEU A 133 -10.69 -6.71 2.35
CA LEU A 133 -11.37 -6.17 3.53
C LEU A 133 -12.62 -6.96 3.93
N GLN A 134 -12.95 -8.08 3.29
CA GLN A 134 -14.22 -8.78 3.48
C GLN A 134 -14.48 -9.13 4.94
N ALA A 135 -13.48 -9.65 5.67
CA ALA A 135 -13.63 -9.99 7.08
C ALA A 135 -13.92 -8.75 7.96
N THR A 136 -13.34 -7.61 7.61
CA THR A 136 -13.55 -6.33 8.30
C THR A 136 -14.90 -5.71 7.95
N LEU A 137 -15.40 -5.91 6.73
CA LEU A 137 -16.64 -5.30 6.23
C LEU A 137 -17.89 -6.17 6.45
N ALA A 138 -17.74 -7.49 6.62
CA ALA A 138 -18.85 -8.46 6.64
C ALA A 138 -19.89 -8.26 7.75
N THR A 139 -19.60 -7.44 8.76
CA THR A 139 -20.47 -7.28 9.93
C THR A 139 -21.43 -6.09 9.86
N ASP A 140 -21.23 -5.14 8.95
CA ASP A 140 -22.08 -3.94 8.86
C ASP A 140 -21.96 -3.26 7.48
N THR A 141 -23.09 -3.08 6.80
CA THR A 141 -23.18 -2.41 5.49
C THR A 141 -23.15 -0.88 5.58
N ASN A 142 -23.23 -0.30 6.78
CA ASN A 142 -23.19 1.15 7.01
C ASN A 142 -21.81 1.67 7.42
N LYS A 143 -20.73 0.91 7.17
CA LYS A 143 -19.38 1.36 7.48
C LYS A 143 -18.94 2.47 6.53
N GLU A 144 -18.49 3.57 7.12
CA GLU A 144 -17.80 4.62 6.40
C GLU A 144 -16.39 4.18 6.04
N ILE A 145 -15.92 4.59 4.86
CA ILE A 145 -14.58 4.30 4.36
C ILE A 145 -13.86 5.61 4.05
N LEU A 146 -12.55 5.63 4.32
CA LEU A 146 -11.66 6.64 3.79
C LEU A 146 -11.12 6.12 2.45
N LEU A 147 -11.30 6.89 1.37
CA LEU A 147 -10.78 6.57 0.05
C LEU A 147 -9.62 7.51 -0.29
N LEU A 148 -8.45 6.94 -0.55
CA LEU A 148 -7.28 7.66 -1.08
C LEU A 148 -7.08 7.27 -2.55
N VAL A 149 -7.22 8.25 -3.45
CA VAL A 149 -6.80 8.12 -4.85
C VAL A 149 -5.39 8.69 -4.97
N ASN A 150 -4.42 7.84 -5.27
CA ASN A 150 -3.01 8.20 -5.31
C ASN A 150 -2.42 8.04 -6.72
N GLY A 151 -1.92 9.13 -7.29
CA GLY A 151 -1.10 9.07 -8.50
C GLY A 151 0.30 8.54 -8.20
N LEU A 152 0.83 7.66 -9.06
CA LEU A 152 2.19 7.11 -8.91
C LEU A 152 3.29 8.02 -9.51
N GLY A 153 2.95 9.25 -9.87
CA GLY A 153 3.90 10.28 -10.27
C GLY A 153 3.56 11.03 -11.56
N ALA A 154 3.11 10.30 -12.60
CA ALA A 154 2.93 10.88 -13.95
C ALA A 154 1.48 10.94 -14.44
N THR A 155 0.51 10.57 -13.61
CA THR A 155 -0.92 10.71 -13.92
C THR A 155 -1.39 12.14 -13.62
N PRO A 156 -2.04 12.86 -14.55
CA PRO A 156 -2.57 14.19 -14.30
C PRO A 156 -3.59 14.25 -13.14
N LEU A 157 -3.69 15.43 -12.52
CA LEU A 157 -4.73 15.77 -11.52
C LEU A 157 -6.09 16.06 -12.18
#